data_AF-A0A1Q7SUM6-F1
#
_entry.id   AF-A0A1Q7SUM6-F1
#
_cell.length_a   1.000
_cell.length_b   1.000
_cell.length_c   1.000
_cell.angle_alpha   90.00
_cell.angle_beta   90.00
_cell.angle_gamma   90.00
#
_symmetry.space_group_name_H-M   'P 1'
#
loop_
_entity.id
_entity.type
_entity.pdbx_description
1 polymer ?
#
loop_
_entity_poly.entity_id
_entity_poly.type
_entity_poly.pdbx_seq_one_letter_code
_entity_poly.pdbx_strand_id
1 'polypeptide(L)'
;MSRGGAIDYPGALEAVERILNRGGNAEDVLREVLAALRSRGISFASVQVAGRKGLGDALPDGEQGERIVAPVVHEGSEIGSLALAADDRAFVERVATLISWYVARVETRRDQ
;
A
#
# COMPACT_ATOMS: atom_id res chain seq x y z
N MET A 1 -23.48 -2.87 15.96
CA MET A 1 -22.09 -2.81 16.45
C MET A 1 -21.24 -3.64 15.50
N SER A 2 -20.60 -2.99 14.54
CA SER A 2 -19.78 -3.68 13.53
C SER A 2 -18.62 -4.37 14.23
N ARG A 3 -18.61 -5.70 14.19
CA ARG A 3 -17.50 -6.50 14.68
C ARG A 3 -16.39 -6.40 13.63
N GLY A 4 -15.70 -5.27 13.59
CA GLY A 4 -14.43 -5.14 12.87
C GLY A 4 -13.48 -6.12 13.53
N GLY A 5 -13.11 -7.19 12.81
CA GLY A 5 -12.01 -8.05 13.25
C GLY A 5 -10.78 -7.16 13.45
N ALA A 6 -10.09 -7.33 14.58
CA ALA A 6 -8.85 -6.61 14.83
C ALA A 6 -7.89 -6.84 13.64
N ILE A 7 -7.30 -5.76 13.13
CA ILE A 7 -6.34 -5.84 12.03
C ILE A 7 -5.12 -6.63 12.53
N ASP A 8 -4.74 -7.68 11.81
CA ASP A 8 -3.54 -8.46 12.11
C ASP A 8 -2.30 -7.77 11.53
N TYR A 9 -1.80 -6.74 12.23
CA TYR A 9 -0.63 -5.97 11.79
C TYR A 9 0.64 -6.80 11.62
N PRO A 10 1.03 -7.68 12.58
CA PRO A 10 2.22 -8.50 12.42
C PRO A 10 2.10 -9.47 11.24
N GLY A 11 0.96 -10.16 11.10
CA GLY A 11 0.75 -11.10 9.99
C GLY A 11 0.61 -10.40 8.63
N ALA A 12 0.05 -9.18 8.60
CA ALA A 12 0.03 -8.35 7.41
C ALA A 12 1.44 -7.97 6.97
N LEU A 13 2.29 -7.53 7.91
CA LEU A 13 3.67 -7.16 7.64
C LEU A 13 4.51 -8.35 7.16
N GLU A 14 4.39 -9.52 7.81
CA GLU A 14 5.07 -10.74 7.38
C GLU A 14 4.65 -11.12 5.94
N ALA A 15 3.36 -11.03 5.63
CA ALA A 15 2.86 -11.31 4.28
C ALA A 15 3.44 -10.35 3.24
N VAL A 16 3.53 -9.06 3.56
CA VAL A 16 4.18 -8.06 2.71
C VAL A 16 5.64 -8.43 2.48
N GLU A 17 6.43 -8.64 3.53
CA GLU A 17 7.85 -8.98 3.43
C GLU A 17 8.07 -10.25 2.57
N ARG A 18 7.22 -11.27 2.71
CA ARG A 18 7.27 -12.49 1.89
C ARG A 18 7.01 -12.23 0.41
N ILE A 19 6.05 -11.36 0.07
CA ILE A 19 5.75 -11.00 -1.32
C ILE A 19 6.93 -10.23 -1.91
N LEU A 20 7.47 -9.25 -1.17
CA LEU A 20 8.61 -8.45 -1.62
C LEU A 20 9.86 -9.32 -1.85
N ASN A 21 10.08 -10.32 -0.98
CA ASN A 21 11.18 -11.28 -1.12
C ASN A 21 11.02 -12.23 -2.31
N ARG A 22 9.77 -12.58 -2.68
CA ARG A 22 9.49 -13.35 -3.91
C ARG A 22 9.81 -12.53 -5.16
N GLY A 23 9.51 -11.23 -5.11
CA GLY A 23 9.68 -10.30 -6.21
C GLY A 23 8.80 -10.61 -7.42
N GLY A 24 9.09 -9.97 -8.55
CA GLY A 24 8.33 -10.10 -9.79
C GLY A 24 8.20 -8.78 -10.55
N ASN A 25 7.18 -8.68 -11.40
CA ASN A 25 6.82 -7.39 -12.01
C ASN A 25 6.35 -6.43 -10.91
N ALA A 26 6.83 -5.19 -10.95
CA ALA A 26 6.56 -4.23 -9.89
C ALA A 26 5.07 -3.93 -9.69
N GLU A 27 4.29 -3.83 -10.77
CA GLU A 27 2.84 -3.60 -10.62
C GLU A 27 2.14 -4.81 -10.01
N ASP A 28 2.50 -6.03 -10.44
CA ASP A 28 1.93 -7.27 -9.92
C ASP A 28 2.27 -7.45 -8.43
N VAL A 29 3.52 -7.18 -8.04
CA VAL A 29 3.95 -7.19 -6.64
C VAL A 29 3.16 -6.20 -5.79
N LEU A 30 2.95 -4.97 -6.26
CA LEU A 30 2.14 -3.99 -5.54
C LEU A 30 0.68 -4.43 -5.43
N ARG A 31 0.11 -5.04 -6.48
CA ARG A 31 -1.26 -5.59 -6.44
C ARG A 31 -1.38 -6.75 -5.44
N GLU A 32 -0.39 -7.64 -5.39
CA GLU A 32 -0.32 -8.73 -4.41
C GLU A 32 -0.22 -8.19 -2.98
N VAL A 33 0.62 -7.17 -2.74
CA VAL A 33 0.73 -6.50 -1.43
C VAL A 33 -0.62 -5.96 -0.98
N LEU A 34 -1.32 -5.20 -1.84
CA LEU A 34 -2.63 -4.65 -1.50
C LEU A 34 -3.67 -5.75 -1.21
N ALA A 35 -3.64 -6.85 -1.96
CA ALA A 35 -4.50 -8.00 -1.71
C ALA A 35 -4.19 -8.68 -0.36
N ALA A 36 -2.91 -8.83 -0.02
CA ALA A 36 -2.49 -9.39 1.25
C ALA A 36 -2.97 -8.53 2.41
N LEU A 37 -2.78 -7.21 2.36
CA LEU A 37 -3.26 -6.27 3.37
C LEU A 37 -4.78 -6.42 3.61
N ARG A 38 -5.59 -6.47 2.54
CA ARG A 38 -7.04 -6.69 2.65
C ARG A 38 -7.40 -8.01 3.32
N SER A 39 -6.68 -9.07 2.97
CA SER A 39 -6.92 -10.40 3.58
C SER A 39 -6.58 -10.47 5.07
N ARG A 40 -6.05 -9.39 5.68
CA ARG A 40 -5.72 -9.27 7.11
C ARG A 40 -6.55 -8.21 7.85
N GLY A 41 -7.66 -7.77 7.24
CA GLY A 41 -8.65 -6.91 7.88
C GLY A 41 -8.56 -5.43 7.50
N ILE A 42 -7.60 -5.04 6.65
CA ILE A 42 -7.54 -3.68 6.12
C ILE A 42 -8.65 -3.51 5.07
N SER A 43 -9.69 -2.74 5.40
CA SER A 43 -10.89 -2.62 4.57
C SER A 43 -10.71 -1.76 3.31
N PHE A 44 -9.65 -0.96 3.26
CA PHE A 44 -9.27 -0.15 2.10
C PHE A 44 -7.75 -0.14 1.98
N ALA A 45 -7.23 -0.41 0.78
CA ALA A 45 -5.81 -0.30 0.49
C ALA A 45 -5.57 0.20 -0.93
N SER A 46 -4.84 1.31 -1.06
CA SER A 46 -4.44 1.86 -2.36
C SER A 46 -3.04 2.48 -2.33
N VAL A 47 -2.38 2.45 -3.48
CA VAL A 47 -1.10 3.11 -3.75
C VAL A 47 -1.29 4.06 -4.91
N GLN A 48 -1.05 5.35 -4.69
CA GLN A 48 -0.92 6.32 -5.77
C GLN A 48 0.53 6.41 -6.21
N VAL A 49 0.75 6.46 -7.52
CA VAL A 49 2.07 6.68 -8.11
C VAL A 49 2.01 8.03 -8.79
N ALA A 50 2.95 8.94 -8.47
CA ALA A 50 2.96 10.30 -8.97
C ALA A 50 2.86 10.29 -10.51
N GLY A 51 1.81 10.88 -11.08
CA GLY A 51 1.56 10.98 -12.52
C GLY A 51 1.02 9.70 -13.22
N ARG A 52 0.62 8.66 -12.49
CA ARG A 52 -0.15 7.52 -13.04
C ARG A 52 -1.49 7.38 -12.33
N LYS A 53 -2.39 6.61 -12.93
CA LYS A 53 -3.59 6.12 -12.23
C LYS A 53 -3.15 5.24 -11.06
N GLY A 54 -3.71 5.46 -9.87
CA GLY A 54 -3.38 4.68 -8.67
C GLY A 54 -3.70 3.19 -8.82
N LEU A 55 -2.97 2.38 -8.05
CA LEU A 55 -3.17 0.95 -7.88
C LEU A 55 -4.04 0.68 -6.65
N GLY A 56 -4.92 -0.31 -6.75
CA GLY A 56 -5.82 -0.68 -5.66
C GLY A 56 -7.18 -0.03 -5.75
N ASP A 57 -7.78 0.16 -4.58
CA ASP A 57 -9.15 0.64 -4.47
C ASP A 57 -9.23 2.09 -4.96
N ALA A 58 -10.18 2.36 -5.86
CA ALA A 58 -10.55 3.75 -6.17
C ALA A 58 -11.08 4.39 -4.88
N LEU A 59 -10.77 5.66 -4.64
CA LEU A 59 -11.39 6.40 -3.55
C LEU A 59 -12.91 6.31 -3.75
N PRO A 60 -13.68 5.66 -2.86
CA PRO A 60 -15.13 5.73 -2.97
C PRO A 60 -15.58 7.18 -2.75
N ASP A 61 -16.52 7.62 -3.57
CA ASP A 61 -17.27 8.85 -3.36
C ASP A 61 -18.13 8.65 -2.09
N GLY A 62 -17.73 9.28 -0.99
CA GLY A 62 -18.47 9.26 0.27
C GLY A 62 -17.99 8.25 1.30
N GLU A 63 -17.89 8.75 2.53
CA GLU A 63 -17.68 8.06 3.81
C GLU A 63 -16.60 6.99 3.85
N GLN A 64 -15.42 7.45 4.26
CA GLN A 64 -14.24 6.63 4.41
C GLN A 64 -13.92 6.58 5.91
N GLY A 65 -14.05 5.40 6.52
CA GLY A 65 -13.52 5.17 7.88
C GLY A 65 -12.08 5.65 7.98
N GLU A 66 -11.63 6.02 9.19
CA GLU A 66 -10.34 6.67 9.44
C GLU A 66 -9.21 6.02 8.63
N ARG A 67 -8.65 6.78 7.69
CA ARG A 67 -7.58 6.34 6.81
C ARG A 67 -6.30 7.05 7.16
N ILE A 68 -5.22 6.30 7.11
CA ILE A 68 -3.89 6.85 7.23
C ILE A 68 -3.27 6.87 5.84
N VAL A 69 -2.80 8.05 5.45
CA VAL A 69 -2.06 8.27 4.21
C VAL A 69 -0.60 8.54 4.55
N ALA A 70 0.30 7.71 4.03
CA ALA A 70 1.74 7.86 4.17
C ALA A 70 2.39 8.17 2.82
N PRO A 71 3.32 9.13 2.75
CA PRO A 71 4.09 9.36 1.53
C PRO A 71 4.98 8.15 1.24
N VAL A 72 5.11 7.82 -0.05
CA VAL A 72 6.09 6.85 -0.53
C VAL A 72 7.30 7.63 -1.04
N VAL A 73 8.40 7.55 -0.30
CA VAL A 73 9.65 8.25 -0.61
C VAL A 73 10.69 7.25 -1.08
N HIS A 74 11.35 7.55 -2.21
CA HIS A 74 12.48 6.79 -2.73
C HIS A 74 13.62 7.75 -3.05
N GLU A 75 14.83 7.45 -2.56
CA GLU A 75 16.03 8.29 -2.74
C GLU A 75 15.81 9.77 -2.39
N GLY A 76 15.03 10.03 -1.33
CA GLY A 76 14.71 11.38 -0.85
C GLY A 76 13.62 12.11 -1.64
N SER A 77 13.06 11.51 -2.69
CA SER A 77 11.99 12.09 -3.50
C SER A 77 10.65 11.40 -3.20
N GLU A 78 9.59 12.19 -3.03
CA GLU A 78 8.23 11.64 -2.93
C GLU A 78 7.74 11.24 -4.32
N ILE A 79 7.43 9.95 -4.49
CA ILE A 79 7.07 9.33 -5.79
C ILE A 79 5.65 8.77 -5.79
N GLY A 80 4.91 8.94 -4.69
CA GLY A 80 3.57 8.39 -4.52
C GLY A 80 3.09 8.46 -3.09
N SER A 81 1.96 7.80 -2.82
CA SER A 81 1.39 7.69 -1.47
C SER A 81 0.72 6.33 -1.28
N LEU A 82 0.73 5.84 -0.04
CA LEU A 82 0.02 4.65 0.41
C LEU A 82 -1.13 5.09 1.31
N ALA A 83 -2.35 4.64 1.02
CA ALA A 83 -3.53 4.93 1.84
C ALA A 83 -4.16 3.62 2.32
N LEU A 84 -4.27 3.45 3.65
CA LEU A 84 -4.86 2.29 4.29
C LEU A 84 -5.96 2.71 5.27
N ALA A 85 -7.05 1.94 5.35
CA ALA A 85 -7.98 2.00 6.48
C ALA A 85 -7.39 1.20 7.65
N ALA A 86 -6.61 1.88 8.48
CA ALA A 86 -5.86 1.35 9.61
C ALA A 86 -5.76 2.44 10.69
N ASP A 87 -5.61 2.05 11.96
CA ASP A 87 -5.40 2.97 13.09
C ASP A 87 -3.92 3.06 13.53
N ASP A 88 -3.05 2.18 13.03
CA ASP A 88 -1.60 2.22 13.28
C ASP A 88 -0.83 2.98 12.17
N ARG A 89 -0.43 4.22 12.51
CA ARG A 89 0.40 5.11 11.67
C ARG A 89 1.78 4.52 11.35
N ALA A 90 2.43 3.90 12.34
CA ALA A 90 3.78 3.37 12.19
C ALA A 90 3.80 2.15 11.27
N PHE A 91 2.76 1.32 11.34
CA PHE A 91 2.55 0.24 10.38
C PHE A 91 2.43 0.77 8.95
N VAL A 92 1.58 1.79 8.72
CA VAL A 92 1.36 2.35 7.37
C VAL A 92 2.66 2.94 6.81
N GLU A 93 3.41 3.69 7.61
CA GLU A 93 4.71 4.25 7.22
C GLU A 93 5.75 3.17 6.90
N ARG A 94 5.77 2.10 7.68
CA ARG A 94 6.67 0.97 7.45
C ARG A 94 6.34 0.28 6.12
N VAL A 95 5.06 0.02 5.84
CA VAL A 95 4.64 -0.57 4.56
C VAL A 95 4.99 0.38 3.40
N ALA A 96 4.74 1.69 3.54
CA ALA A 96 5.09 2.69 2.52
C ALA A 96 6.59 2.69 2.20
N THR A 97 7.44 2.57 3.23
CA THR A 97 8.88 2.45 3.08
C THR A 97 9.27 1.16 2.34
N LEU A 98 8.71 0.02 2.74
CA LEU A 98 9.03 -1.29 2.17
C LEU A 98 8.67 -1.39 0.67
N ILE A 99 7.58 -0.77 0.24
CA ILE A 99 7.15 -0.80 -1.16
C ILE A 99 7.83 0.26 -2.04
N SER A 100 8.59 1.19 -1.47
CA SER A 100 9.16 2.36 -2.18
C SER A 100 9.93 1.99 -3.45
N TRP A 101 10.75 0.93 -3.40
CA TRP A 101 11.52 0.45 -4.54
C TRP A 101 10.62 -0.02 -5.70
N TYR A 102 9.52 -0.71 -5.38
CA TYR A 102 8.57 -1.17 -6.38
C TYR A 102 7.76 0.00 -6.97
N VAL A 103 7.39 0.98 -6.16
CA VAL A 103 6.73 2.20 -6.64
C VAL A 103 7.64 2.98 -7.59
N ALA A 104 8.93 3.13 -7.27
CA ALA A 104 9.90 3.78 -8.15
C ALA A 104 10.02 3.07 -9.50
N ARG A 105 9.99 1.74 -9.49
CA ARG A 105 10.05 0.92 -10.72
C ARG A 105 8.79 1.02 -11.59
N VAL A 106 7.63 1.30 -10.99
CA VAL A 106 6.39 1.58 -11.73
C VAL A 106 6.38 3.01 -12.28
N GLU A 107 6.91 3.96 -11.51
CA GLU A 107 7.06 5.36 -11.89
C GLU A 107 7.99 5.50 -13.12
N THR A 108 9.18 4.93 -13.04
CA THR A 108 10.24 5.00 -14.09
C THR A 108 9.89 4.31 -15.42
N ARG A 109 8.93 3.38 -15.48
CA ARG A 109 8.37 2.86 -16.75
C ARG A 109 7.48 3.89 -17.47
N ARG A 110 7.76 5.18 -17.33
CA ARG A 110 7.19 6.31 -18.08
C ARG A 110 7.84 6.49 -19.45
N ASP A 111 9.10 6.08 -19.59
CA ASP A 111 9.97 6.48 -20.70
C ASP A 111 10.30 5.38 -21.72
N GLN A 112 9.43 4.37 -21.90
CA GLN A 112 9.57 3.38 -22.98
C GLN A 112 8.29 3.25 -23.80
#